data_AF-A0A356S750-F1
#
_entry.id   AF-A0A356S750-F1
#
_cell.length_a   1.000
_cell.length_b   1.000
_cell.length_c   1.000
_cell.angle_alpha   90.00
_cell.angle_beta   90.00
_cell.angle_gamma   90.00
#
_symmetry.space_group_name_H-M   'P 1'
#
loop_
_entity.id
_entity.type
_entity.pdbx_description
1 polymer ?
#
loop_
_entity_poly.entity_id
_entity_poly.type
_entity_poly.pdbx_seq_one_letter_code
_entity_poly.pdbx_strand_id
1 'polypeptide(L)'
;MYGPEQQYRLAYRAALDQLAGVGVIRHYGESRERFAARAAATSPTIEPATATHLARSLGASDGDSTTTDWKTIRRAIAKEIGQNTPRWRRALAFCNPYSWLFTR
;
A
#
# COMPACT_ATOMS: atom_id res chain seq x y z
N MET A 1 21.00 -12.12 1.58
CA MET A 1 20.77 -10.68 1.83
C MET A 1 20.08 -10.12 0.59
N TYR A 2 18.82 -9.68 0.67
CA TYR A 2 18.10 -9.17 -0.50
C TYR A 2 18.64 -7.79 -0.91
N GLY A 3 18.80 -7.55 -2.21
CA GLY A 3 19.24 -6.25 -2.72
C GLY A 3 18.25 -5.12 -2.38
N PRO A 4 18.68 -3.85 -2.39
CA PRO A 4 17.81 -2.70 -2.08
C PRO A 4 16.55 -2.64 -2.94
N GLU A 5 16.62 -3.12 -4.19
CA GLU A 5 15.47 -3.24 -5.07
C GLU A 5 14.41 -4.23 -4.57
N GLN A 6 14.84 -5.40 -4.10
CA GLN A 6 13.93 -6.41 -3.56
C GLN A 6 13.29 -5.91 -2.27
N GLN A 7 14.04 -5.16 -1.44
CA GLN A 7 13.52 -4.61 -0.19
C GLN A 7 12.40 -3.59 -0.42
N TYR A 8 12.51 -2.67 -1.40
CA TYR A 8 11.41 -1.74 -1.68
C TYR A 8 10.17 -2.45 -2.20
N ARG A 9 10.34 -3.44 -3.11
CA ARG A 9 9.20 -4.18 -3.69
C ARG A 9 8.43 -4.92 -2.61
N LEU A 10 9.14 -5.54 -1.66
CA LEU A 10 8.54 -6.21 -0.51
C LEU A 10 7.82 -5.22 0.41
N ALA A 11 8.41 -4.06 0.68
CA ALA A 11 7.78 -3.06 1.53
C ALA A 11 6.51 -2.45 0.88
N TYR A 12 6.55 -2.18 -0.42
CA TYR A 12 5.37 -1.71 -1.17
C TYR A 12 4.26 -2.77 -1.20
N ARG A 13 4.59 -4.05 -1.44
CA ARG A 13 3.62 -5.15 -1.33
C ARG A 13 3.00 -5.24 0.06
N ALA A 14 3.81 -5.15 1.11
CA ALA A 14 3.31 -5.18 2.48
C ALA A 14 2.38 -4.00 2.79
N ALA A 15 2.57 -2.83 2.17
CA ALA A 15 1.64 -1.70 2.29
C ALA A 15 0.30 -1.97 1.58
N LEU A 16 0.32 -2.59 0.40
CA LEU A 16 -0.89 -3.03 -0.30
C LEU A 16 -1.66 -4.09 0.50
N ASP A 17 -0.96 -5.04 1.13
CA ASP A 17 -1.58 -6.05 1.98
C ASP A 17 -2.28 -5.43 3.20
N GLN A 18 -1.71 -4.37 3.79
CA GLN A 18 -2.34 -3.63 4.89
C GLN A 18 -3.66 -2.98 4.47
N LEU A 19 -3.70 -2.40 3.26
CA LEU A 19 -4.91 -1.82 2.69
C LEU A 19 -5.96 -2.90 2.37
N ALA A 20 -5.52 -4.02 1.78
CA ALA A 20 -6.38 -5.15 1.50
C ALA A 20 -7.00 -5.72 2.79
N GLY A 21 -6.24 -5.76 3.88
CA GLY A 21 -6.72 -6.18 5.20
C GLY A 21 -7.94 -5.39 5.69
N VAL A 22 -8.07 -4.10 5.33
CA VAL A 22 -9.24 -3.27 5.67
C VAL A 22 -10.27 -3.14 4.55
N GLY A 23 -10.18 -3.99 3.52
CA GLY A 23 -11.11 -4.03 2.40
C GLY A 23 -10.82 -3.01 1.29
N VAL A 24 -9.67 -2.35 1.31
CA VAL A 24 -9.24 -1.44 0.25
C VAL A 24 -8.42 -2.23 -0.77
N ILE A 25 -9.11 -2.75 -1.79
CA ILE A 25 -8.51 -3.52 -2.88
C ILE A 25 -8.67 -2.79 -4.21
N ARG A 26 -7.80 -3.12 -5.17
CA ARG A 26 -7.85 -2.58 -6.54
C ARG A 26 -8.98 -3.23 -7.32
N HIS A 27 -9.78 -2.43 -8.02
CA HIS A 27 -10.86 -2.93 -8.88
C HIS A 27 -10.32 -3.44 -10.22
N TYR A 28 -11.09 -4.31 -10.87
CA TYR A 28 -10.78 -4.73 -12.24
C TYR A 28 -10.72 -3.52 -13.19
N GLY A 29 -9.67 -3.46 -14.03
CA GLY A 29 -9.44 -2.35 -14.96
C GLY A 29 -9.00 -1.02 -14.33
N GLU A 30 -8.83 -0.94 -13.00
CA GLU A 30 -8.35 0.28 -12.33
C GLU A 30 -6.85 0.46 -12.51
N SER A 31 -6.35 1.65 -12.85
CA SER A 31 -4.89 1.88 -12.90
C SER A 31 -4.29 1.90 -11.48
N ARG A 32 -2.97 1.84 -11.34
CA ARG A 32 -2.33 1.87 -9.99
C ARG A 32 -2.49 3.25 -9.34
N GLU A 33 -2.40 4.29 -10.14
CA GLU A 33 -2.60 5.69 -9.78
C GLU A 33 -4.05 5.93 -9.35
N ARG A 34 -5.03 5.45 -10.13
CA ARG A 34 -6.44 5.58 -9.80
C ARG A 34 -6.80 4.83 -8.51
N PHE A 35 -6.25 3.63 -8.33
CA PHE A 35 -6.34 2.90 -7.08
C PHE A 35 -5.75 3.70 -5.92
N ALA A 36 -4.55 4.27 -6.09
CA ALA A 36 -3.88 5.01 -5.04
C ALA A 36 -4.62 6.29 -4.65
N ALA A 37 -5.12 7.05 -5.63
CA ALA A 37 -5.96 8.23 -5.39
C ALA A 37 -7.25 7.89 -4.61
N ARG A 38 -7.89 6.75 -4.93
CA ARG A 38 -9.06 6.28 -4.17
C ARG A 38 -8.67 5.79 -2.77
N ALA A 39 -7.57 5.04 -2.66
CA ALA A 39 -7.06 4.53 -1.40
C ALA A 39 -6.53 5.64 -0.49
N ALA A 40 -6.19 6.82 -1.03
CA ALA A 40 -5.80 8.01 -0.27
C ALA A 40 -6.88 8.47 0.71
N ALA A 41 -8.15 8.19 0.42
CA ALA A 41 -9.25 8.41 1.37
C ALA A 41 -9.11 7.60 2.66
N THR A 42 -8.42 6.45 2.62
CA THR A 42 -8.10 5.62 3.79
C THR A 42 -6.69 5.89 4.31
N SER A 43 -5.72 6.04 3.41
CA SER A 43 -4.32 6.27 3.75
C SER A 43 -3.69 7.22 2.73
N PRO A 44 -3.64 8.54 3.00
CA PRO A 44 -3.06 9.52 2.09
C PRO A 44 -1.64 9.17 1.62
N THR A 45 -0.85 8.51 2.46
CA THR A 45 0.53 8.13 2.15
C THR A 45 0.64 7.13 0.97
N ILE A 46 -0.43 6.40 0.61
CA ILE A 46 -0.37 5.42 -0.49
C ILE A 46 -0.17 6.06 -1.87
N GLU A 47 -0.64 7.29 -2.05
CA GLU A 47 -0.54 8.02 -3.32
C GLU A 47 0.90 8.36 -3.69
N PRO A 48 1.67 9.11 -2.86
CA PRO A 48 3.08 9.35 -3.13
C PRO A 48 3.90 8.04 -3.15
N ALA A 49 3.58 7.05 -2.31
CA ALA A 49 4.24 5.75 -2.33
C ALA A 49 4.08 5.03 -3.68
N THR A 50 2.89 5.11 -4.28
CA THR A 50 2.61 4.52 -5.60
C THR A 50 3.32 5.28 -6.71
N ALA A 51 3.36 6.62 -6.64
CA ALA A 51 4.13 7.43 -7.58
C ALA A 51 5.63 7.07 -7.55
N THR A 52 6.22 6.95 -6.36
CA THR A 52 7.63 6.52 -6.21
C THR A 52 7.84 5.09 -6.73
N HIS A 53 6.91 4.17 -6.46
CA HIS A 53 6.98 2.81 -6.97
C HIS A 53 6.94 2.76 -8.50
N LEU A 54 6.07 3.55 -9.12
CA LEU A 54 5.94 3.64 -10.58
C LEU A 54 7.18 4.25 -11.21
N ALA A 55 7.68 5.38 -10.68
CA ALA A 55 8.91 6.01 -11.15
C ALA A 55 10.08 5.01 -11.16
N ARG A 56 10.27 4.27 -10.06
CA ARG A 56 11.30 3.22 -9.98
C ARG A 56 11.06 2.05 -10.91
N SER A 57 9.81 1.63 -11.11
CA SER A 57 9.46 0.53 -12.01
C SER A 57 9.66 0.89 -13.48
N LEU A 58 9.55 2.17 -13.83
CA LEU A 58 9.78 2.71 -15.17
C LEU A 58 11.26 3.05 -15.44
N GLY A 59 12.16 2.74 -14.51
CA GLY A 59 13.60 2.93 -14.71
C GLY A 59 14.11 4.34 -14.40
N ALA A 60 13.35 5.14 -13.63
CA ALA A 60 13.92 6.35 -13.04
C ALA A 60 15.13 5.96 -12.19
N SER A 61 16.33 6.33 -12.65
CA SER A 61 17.59 6.00 -12.00
C SER A 61 17.73 6.80 -10.71
N ASP A 62 18.22 6.17 -9.64
CA ASP A 62 18.46 6.71 -8.28
C ASP A 62 19.54 7.82 -8.24
N GLY A 63 19.53 8.76 -9.20
CA GLY A 63 20.41 9.94 -9.21
C GLY A 63 20.18 10.87 -8.02
N ASP A 64 18.99 10.82 -7.42
CA ASP A 64 18.67 11.43 -6.14
C ASP A 64 18.35 10.33 -5.13
N SER A 65 19.41 9.68 -4.65
CA SER A 65 19.38 8.71 -3.55
C SER A 65 19.02 9.37 -2.21
N THR A 66 17.89 10.09 -2.14
CA THR A 66 17.17 10.14 -0.87
C THR A 66 16.67 8.71 -0.66
N THR A 67 17.35 7.98 0.21
CA THR A 67 16.97 6.63 0.64
C THR A 67 15.52 6.72 1.12
N THR A 68 14.57 6.46 0.21
CA THR A 68 13.16 6.54 0.53
C THR A 68 12.92 5.46 1.58
N ASP A 69 12.71 5.88 2.82
CA ASP A 69 12.56 4.94 3.91
C ASP A 69 11.18 4.29 3.84
N TRP A 70 11.13 3.21 3.07
CA TRP A 70 9.94 2.39 2.90
C TRP A 70 9.42 1.81 4.22
N LYS A 71 10.25 1.70 5.26
CA LYS A 71 9.77 1.32 6.60
C LYS A 71 8.94 2.45 7.21
N THR A 72 9.37 3.70 7.06
CA THR A 72 8.62 4.86 7.54
C THR A 72 7.32 5.05 6.78
N ILE A 73 7.33 4.91 5.44
CA ILE A 73 6.12 4.93 4.61
C ILE A 73 5.11 3.86 5.08
N ARG A 74 5.57 2.63 5.27
CA ARG A 74 4.71 1.53 5.74
C ARG A 74 4.12 1.81 7.13
N ARG A 75 4.91 2.38 8.05
CA ARG A 75 4.40 2.75 9.39
C ARG A 75 3.36 3.86 9.32
N ALA A 76 3.55 4.85 8.45
CA ALA A 76 2.57 5.89 8.21
C ALA A 76 1.26 5.32 7.67
N ILE A 77 1.32 4.43 6.66
CA ILE A 77 0.14 3.75 6.10
C ILE A 77 -0.60 2.96 7.19
N ALA A 78 0.10 2.16 7.99
CA ALA A 78 -0.51 1.41 9.09
C ALA A 78 -1.19 2.32 10.12
N LYS A 79 -0.57 3.47 10.44
CA LYS A 79 -1.13 4.47 11.36
C LYS A 79 -2.39 5.11 10.78
N GLU A 80 -2.34 5.55 9.53
CA GLU A 80 -3.45 6.19 8.83
C GLU A 80 -4.64 5.25 8.68
N ILE A 81 -4.41 3.99 8.28
CA ILE A 81 -5.45 2.95 8.28
C ILE A 81 -6.08 2.84 9.66
N GLY A 82 -5.27 2.89 10.72
CA GLY A 82 -5.74 2.82 12.09
C GLY A 82 -6.58 4.01 12.54
N GLN A 83 -6.38 5.19 11.94
CA GLN A 83 -7.08 6.44 12.25
C GLN A 83 -8.34 6.63 11.41
N ASN A 84 -8.29 6.26 10.12
CA ASN A 84 -9.35 6.53 9.15
C ASN A 84 -10.33 5.37 8.96
N THR A 85 -10.02 4.19 9.50
CA THR A 85 -10.89 3.00 9.38
C THR A 85 -11.65 2.75 10.68
N PRO A 86 -12.99 2.57 10.63
CA PRO A 86 -13.76 2.25 11.82
C PRO A 86 -13.32 0.92 12.43
N ARG A 87 -13.25 0.86 13.76
CA ARG A 87 -12.67 -0.26 14.53
C ARG A 87 -13.27 -1.63 14.19
N TRP A 88 -14.52 -1.70 13.77
CA TRP A 88 -15.17 -2.96 13.36
C TRP A 88 -14.62 -3.53 12.04
N ARG A 89 -14.20 -2.69 11.08
CA ARG A 89 -13.50 -3.17 9.87
C ARG A 89 -12.09 -3.65 10.17
N ARG A 90 -11.43 -3.07 11.19
CA ARG A 90 -10.15 -3.58 11.72
C ARG A 90 -10.32 -4.93 12.42
N ALA A 91 -11.42 -5.13 13.14
CA ALA A 91 -11.76 -6.42 13.72
C ALA A 91 -12.05 -7.47 12.63
N LEU A 92 -12.72 -7.09 11.53
CA LEU A 92 -12.88 -7.97 10.36
C LEU A 92 -11.55 -8.36 9.71
N ALA A 93 -10.56 -7.46 9.65
CA ALA A 93 -9.21 -7.78 9.18
C ALA A 93 -8.52 -8.89 10.01
N PHE A 94 -8.82 -8.94 11.31
CA PHE A 94 -8.26 -9.93 12.23
C PHE A 94 -9.10 -11.22 12.29
N CYS A 95 -10.43 -11.11 12.08
CA CYS A 95 -11.37 -12.21 12.21
C CYS A 95 -11.73 -12.91 10.89
N ASN A 96 -11.27 -12.46 9.72
CA ASN A 96 -11.76 -12.98 8.44
C ASN A 96 -10.69 -13.67 7.57
N PRO A 97 -10.41 -14.97 7.80
CA PRO A 97 -9.66 -15.81 6.86
C PRO A 97 -10.44 -16.10 5.55
N TYR A 98 -11.67 -15.59 5.37
CA TYR A 98 -12.57 -15.89 4.25
C TYR A 98 -12.99 -14.65 3.42
N SER A 99 -12.30 -13.51 3.55
CA SER A 99 -12.59 -12.31 2.72
C SER A 99 -12.50 -12.58 1.21
N TRP A 100 -11.81 -13.66 0.79
CA TRP A 100 -11.71 -14.12 -0.59
C TRP A 100 -13.03 -14.72 -1.15
N LEU A 101 -14.02 -15.06 -0.31
CA LEU A 101 -15.33 -15.53 -0.79
C LEU A 101 -16.22 -14.42 -1.36
N PHE A 102 -15.92 -13.15 -1.09
CA PHE A 102 -16.77 -12.02 -1.48
C PHE A 102 -16.20 -11.18 -2.63
N THR A 103 -15.10 -11.63 -3.25
CA THR A 103 -14.63 -11.02 -4.51
C THR A 103 -15.33 -11.71 -5.67
N ARG A 104 -16.34 -11.05 -6.24
CA ARG A 104 -16.86 -11.31 -7.58
C ARG A 104 -16.28 -10.29 -8.55
#